data_AF-A0A7I0JEN4-F1
#
_entry.id   AF-A0A7I0JEN4-F1
#
_cell.length_a   1.000
_cell.length_b   1.000
_cell.length_c   1.000
_cell.angle_alpha   90.00
_cell.angle_beta   90.00
_cell.angle_gamma   90.00
#
_symmetry.space_group_name_H-M   'P 1'
#
loop_
_entity.id
_entity.type
_entity.pdbx_description
1 polymer ?
#
loop_
_entity_poly.entity_id
_entity_poly.type
_entity_poly.pdbx_seq_one_letter_code
_entity_poly.pdbx_strand_id
1 'polypeptide(L)' 'MPMSMLGSLADYSRLIMRAHNSAKTRYMMDALPPNLQQDVGWQAGPAMHEKKKLAQMIFSGRR' A
#
# COMPACT_ATOMS: atom_id res chain seq x y z
N MET A 1 3.89 19.38 -28.74
CA MET A 1 2.48 19.64 -28.35
C MET A 1 2.46 19.91 -26.86
N PRO A 2 2.07 21.10 -26.39
CA PRO A 2 1.99 21.37 -24.95
C PRO A 2 0.89 20.48 -24.35
N MET A 3 1.23 19.61 -23.40
CA MET A 3 0.25 18.84 -22.63
C MET A 3 -0.68 19.82 -21.92
N SER A 4 -1.99 19.69 -22.14
CA SER A 4 -2.98 20.47 -21.39
C SER A 4 -2.79 20.19 -19.91
N MET A 5 -2.58 21.23 -19.09
CA MET A 5 -2.44 21.12 -17.63
C MET A 5 -3.61 20.36 -17.00
N LEU A 6 -4.81 20.45 -17.59
CA LEU A 6 -5.99 19.72 -17.15
C LEU A 6 -5.87 18.20 -17.39
N GLY A 7 -5.25 17.80 -18.51
CA GLY A 7 -4.97 16.39 -18.83
C GLY A 7 -3.95 15.78 -17.88
N SER A 8 -2.88 16.53 -17.59
CA SER A 8 -1.88 16.16 -16.57
C SER A 8 -2.53 15.92 -15.21
N LEU A 9 -3.37 16.86 -14.74
CA LEU A 9 -4.05 16.71 -13.45
C LEU A 9 -4.98 15.50 -13.40
N ALA A 10 -5.73 15.23 -14.48
CA ALA A 10 -6.57 14.05 -14.60
C ALA A 10 -5.74 12.75 -14.52
N ASP A 11 -4.59 12.69 -15.19
CA ASP A 11 -3.70 11.54 -15.15
C ASP A 11 -3.08 11.33 -13.76
N TYR A 12 -2.62 12.41 -13.11
CA TYR A 12 -2.13 12.34 -11.73
C TYR A 12 -3.21 11.87 -10.75
N SER A 13 -4.44 12.37 -10.88
CA SER A 13 -5.55 11.94 -10.03
C SER A 13 -5.85 10.44 -10.20
N ARG A 14 -5.79 9.92 -11.43
CA ARG A 14 -5.95 8.49 -11.73
C ARG A 14 -4.80 7.67 -11.17
N LEU A 15 -3.56 8.16 -11.23
CA LEU A 15 -2.40 7.50 -10.63
C LEU A 15 -2.52 7.43 -9.11
N ILE A 16 -2.90 8.52 -8.45
CA ILE A 16 -3.12 8.57 -7.00
C ILE A 16 -4.24 7.60 -6.60
N MET A 17 -5.36 7.59 -7.34
CA MET A 17 -6.46 6.68 -7.08
C MET A 17 -6.07 5.21 -7.29
N ARG A 18 -5.30 4.89 -8.34
CA ARG A 18 -4.77 3.55 -8.56
C ARG A 18 -3.83 3.11 -7.45
N ALA A 19 -2.92 3.99 -7.02
CA ALA A 19 -2.01 3.72 -5.92
C ALA A 19 -2.77 3.49 -4.60
N HIS A 20 -3.79 4.32 -4.32
CA HIS A 20 -4.64 4.17 -3.15
C HIS A 20 -5.43 2.85 -3.17
N ASN A 21 -6.05 2.53 -4.29
CA ASN A 21 -6.79 1.28 -4.46
C ASN A 21 -5.86 0.06 -4.33
N SER A 22 -4.67 0.13 -4.90
CA SER A 22 -3.65 -0.93 -4.75
C SER A 22 -3.24 -1.11 -3.28
N ALA A 23 -2.99 -0.02 -2.55
CA ALA A 23 -2.68 -0.07 -1.13
C ALA A 23 -3.83 -0.65 -0.30
N LYS A 24 -5.08 -0.29 -0.63
CA LYS A 24 -6.28 -0.83 0.02
C LYS A 24 -6.42 -2.32 -0.23
N THR A 25 -6.28 -2.78 -1.48
CA THR A 25 -6.30 -4.22 -1.81
C THR A 25 -5.23 -4.97 -1.04
N ARG A 26 -4.00 -4.44 -0.99
CA ARG A 26 -2.91 -5.03 -0.22
C ARG A 26 -3.27 -5.17 1.27
N TYR A 27 -3.82 -4.12 1.86
CA TYR A 27 -4.28 -4.13 3.26
C TYR A 27 -5.37 -5.18 3.51
N MET A 28 -6.32 -5.32 2.58
CA MET A 28 -7.38 -6.33 2.69
C MET A 28 -6.82 -7.75 2.61
N MET A 29 -5.86 -8.00 1.72
CA MET A 29 -5.19 -9.30 1.61
C MET A 29 -4.35 -9.61 2.86
N ASP A 30 -3.65 -8.62 3.41
CA ASP A 30 -2.89 -8.75 4.66
C ASP A 30 -3.81 -8.96 5.88
N ALA A 31 -5.08 -8.54 5.81
CA ALA A 31 -6.07 -8.74 6.86
C ALA A 31 -6.78 -10.11 6.78
N LEU A 32 -6.58 -10.86 5.70
CA LEU A 32 -7.12 -12.22 5.60
C LEU A 32 -6.48 -13.14 6.65
N PRO A 33 -7.20 -14.16 7.13
CA PRO A 33 -6.62 -15.25 7.90
C PRO A 33 -5.43 -15.92 7.17
N PRO A 34 -4.40 -16.40 7.89
CA PRO A 34 -3.18 -16.96 7.27
C PRO A 34 -3.44 -18.12 6.30
N ASN A 35 -4.41 -18.99 6.60
CA ASN A 35 -4.83 -20.07 5.71
C ASN A 35 -5.39 -19.54 4.38
N LEU A 36 -6.24 -18.51 4.43
CA LEU A 36 -6.79 -17.87 3.23
C LEU A 36 -5.73 -17.09 2.45
N GLN A 37 -4.74 -16.50 3.12
CA GLN A 37 -3.59 -15.87 2.45
C GLN A 37 -2.78 -16.92 1.67
N GLN A 38 -2.54 -18.09 2.26
CA GLN A 38 -1.83 -19.19 1.60
C GLN A 38 -2.61 -19.76 0.40
N ASP A 39 -3.92 -19.98 0.57
CA ASP A 39 -4.79 -20.54 -0.49
C ASP A 39 -4.81 -19.66 -1.76
N VAL A 40 -4.75 -18.34 -1.60
CA VAL A 40 -4.71 -17.39 -2.71
C VAL A 40 -3.28 -17.05 -3.16
N GLY A 41 -2.26 -17.72 -2.62
CA GLY A 41 -0.86 -17.47 -2.94
C GLY A 41 -0.33 -16.09 -2.50
N TRP A 42 -1.01 -15.44 -1.56
CA TRP A 42 -0.58 -14.17 -0.98
C TRP A 42 0.58 -14.42 -0.02
N GLN A 43 1.76 -13.89 -0.35
CA GLN A 43 2.92 -13.98 0.54
C GLN A 43 2.60 -13.20 1.83
N ALA A 44 2.40 -13.94 2.92
CA ALA A 44 2.34 -13.42 4.29
C ALA A 44 3.70 -12.81 4.65
N GLY A 45 4.02 -11.65 4.09
CA GLY A 45 5.12 -10.82 4.56
C GLY A 45 4.80 -10.30 5.96
N PRO A 46 5.79 -9.83 6.73
CA PRO A 46 5.54 -9.33 8.08
C PRO A 46 4.44 -8.29 7.99
N ALA A 47 3.34 -8.57 8.71
CA ALA A 47 2.08 -7.87 8.55
C ALA A 47 2.36 -6.37 8.49
N MET A 48 1.68 -5.62 7.63
CA MET A 48 1.94 -4.19 7.49
C MET A 48 1.89 -3.45 8.85
N HIS A 49 1.17 -4.00 9.84
CA HIS A 49 1.24 -3.63 11.24
C HIS A 49 2.62 -3.81 11.89
N GLU A 50 3.28 -4.96 11.74
CA GLU A 50 4.64 -5.21 12.21
C GLU A 50 5.66 -4.30 11.53
N LYS A 51 5.52 -4.04 10.22
CA LYS A 51 6.39 -3.08 9.53
C LYS A 51 6.20 -1.65 10.03
N LYS A 52 4.95 -1.24 10.31
CA LYS A 52 4.67 0.06 10.96
C LYS A 52 5.23 0.12 12.37
N LYS A 53 5.07 -0.96 13.16
CA LYS A 53 5.59 -1.05 14.53
C LYS A 53 7.12 -1.03 14.55
N LEU A 54 7.76 -1.75 13.64
CA LEU A 54 9.22 -1.77 13.46
C LEU A 54 9.72 -0.40 13.00
N ALA A 55 9.08 0.22 12.01
CA ALA A 55 9.42 1.58 11.58
C ALA A 55 9.26 2.57 12.73
N GLN A 56 8.14 2.52 13.46
CA GLN A 56 7.89 3.39 14.60
C GLN A 56 8.94 3.17 15.69
N MET A 57 9.35 1.92 15.97
CA MET A 57 10.41 1.59 16.92
C MET A 57 11.79 2.11 16.48
N ILE A 58 12.14 1.97 15.20
CA ILE A 58 13.38 2.51 14.62
C ILE A 58 13.41 4.04 14.69
N PHE A 59 12.29 4.71 14.43
CA PHE A 59 12.20 6.17 14.46
C PHE A 59 12.04 6.73 15.88
N SER A 60 11.46 5.99 16.83
CA SER A 60 11.34 6.41 18.24
C SER A 60 12.63 6.21 19.04
N GLY A 61 13.50 5.28 18.62
CA GLY A 61 14.80 5.02 19.25
C GLY A 61 15.89 6.01 18.87
N ARG A 62 15.61 6.99 18.00
CA ARG A 62 16.54 8.05 17.60
C ARG A 62 16.18 9.35 18.34
N ARG A 63 16.47 9.41 19.64
CA ARG A 63 16.56 10.65 20.43
C ARG A 63 17.91 10.69 21.12
#